data_AF-A0A931U6C1-F1
#
_entry.id   AF-A0A931U6C1-F1
#
_cell.length_a   1.000
_cell.length_b   1.000
_cell.length_c   1.000
_cell.angle_alpha   90.00
_cell.angle_beta   90.00
_cell.angle_gamma   90.00
#
_symmetry.space_group_name_H-M   'P 1'
#
loop_
_entity.id
_entity.type
_entity.pdbx_description
1 polymer ?
#
loop_
_entity_poly.entity_id
_entity_poly.type
_entity_poly.pdbx_seq_one_letter_code
_entity_poly.pdbx_strand_id
1 'polypeptide(L)'
;EMVERNIWRPKGSTSKADQLEIIEVDVGSELPTLVAGRADAGHVYMPAEAIGEVEANLRILISIMKEIGPFFYTSFNGLGKTIAADPDLVQRFVNGMTKSFKWAHKKPGDAIRVMKEEFPKVNPVAIEQSVGRMIADGGWPDSPVITKQAFDANFNDLLVKTKHPAAGAKYEDLVMTEFAEKANATITV
;
A
#
# COMPACT_ATOMS: atom_id res chain seq x y z
N GLU A 1 -16.19 14.82 -7.08
CA GLU A 1 -16.47 15.79 -6.01
C GLU A 1 -17.59 15.24 -5.14
N MET A 2 -17.54 15.47 -3.83
CA MET A 2 -18.62 15.07 -2.93
C MET A 2 -19.80 16.02 -3.11
N VAL A 3 -20.99 15.46 -3.36
CA VAL A 3 -22.25 16.21 -3.49
C VAL A 3 -22.97 16.24 -2.15
N GLU A 4 -23.00 15.10 -1.47
CA GLU A 4 -23.52 14.90 -0.12
C GLU A 4 -22.51 14.07 0.68
N ARG A 5 -22.78 13.78 1.96
CA ARG A 5 -21.85 13.05 2.84
C ARG A 5 -21.39 11.72 2.23
N ASN A 6 -22.31 10.97 1.63
CA ASN A 6 -22.08 9.65 1.05
C ASN A 6 -22.28 9.61 -0.47
N ILE A 7 -22.49 10.75 -1.13
CA ILE A 7 -22.69 10.78 -2.59
C ILE A 7 -21.52 11.48 -3.26
N TRP A 8 -20.82 10.77 -4.13
CA TRP A 8 -19.76 11.31 -4.98
C TRP A 8 -20.21 11.38 -6.44
N ARG A 9 -19.69 12.33 -7.21
CA ARG A 9 -19.82 12.36 -8.68
C ARG A 9 -18.53 12.78 -9.37
N PRO A 10 -18.32 12.44 -10.66
CA PRO A 10 -17.23 13.02 -11.45
C PRO A 10 -17.29 14.54 -11.48
N LYS A 11 -16.13 15.20 -11.38
CA LYS A 11 -16.06 16.66 -11.43
C LYS A 11 -16.57 17.17 -12.78
N GLY A 12 -17.50 18.13 -12.76
CA GLY A 12 -18.10 18.70 -13.97
C GLY A 12 -19.34 17.95 -14.49
N SER A 13 -19.69 16.79 -13.92
CA SER A 13 -20.97 16.14 -14.24
C SER A 13 -22.14 16.78 -13.46
N THR A 14 -23.27 16.96 -14.14
CA THR A 14 -24.55 17.34 -13.55
C THR A 14 -25.58 16.19 -13.56
N SER A 15 -25.23 15.05 -14.16
CA SER A 15 -26.12 13.89 -14.28
C SER A 15 -26.24 13.15 -12.95
N LYS A 16 -27.46 12.78 -12.56
CA LYS A 16 -27.68 11.88 -11.41
C LYS A 16 -27.20 10.45 -11.69
N ALA A 17 -27.17 10.03 -12.96
CA ALA A 17 -26.71 8.70 -13.32
C ALA A 17 -25.19 8.50 -13.11
N ASP A 18 -24.43 9.59 -12.99
CA ASP A 18 -23.00 9.54 -12.72
C ASP A 18 -22.67 9.58 -11.22
N GLN A 19 -23.70 9.62 -10.36
CA GLN A 19 -23.52 9.64 -8.91
C GLN A 19 -23.23 8.23 -8.39
N LEU A 20 -22.27 8.14 -7.49
CA LEU A 20 -21.92 6.94 -6.74
C LEU A 20 -22.34 7.14 -5.28
N GLU A 21 -23.10 6.20 -4.75
CA GLU A 21 -23.31 6.07 -3.30
C GLU A 21 -22.10 5.34 -2.68
N ILE A 22 -21.51 5.98 -1.67
CA ILE A 22 -20.40 5.45 -0.89
C ILE A 22 -20.97 4.76 0.34
N ILE A 23 -20.70 3.47 0.45
CA ILE A 23 -21.03 2.67 1.63
C ILE A 23 -19.75 2.54 2.46
N GLU A 24 -19.72 3.22 3.60
CA GLU A 24 -18.63 3.08 4.58
C GLU A 24 -18.82 1.78 5.37
N VAL A 25 -17.75 0.99 5.48
CA VAL A 25 -17.71 -0.24 6.28
C VAL A 25 -16.42 -0.29 7.08
N ASP A 26 -16.39 -1.15 8.10
CA ASP A 26 -15.17 -1.40 8.86
C ASP A 26 -14.08 -2.03 7.99
N VAL A 27 -12.83 -1.65 8.25
CA VAL A 27 -11.67 -2.20 7.55
C VAL A 27 -11.65 -3.72 7.68
N GLY A 28 -11.59 -4.42 6.55
CA GLY A 28 -11.65 -5.88 6.46
C GLY A 28 -13.05 -6.44 6.17
N SER A 29 -14.10 -5.62 6.21
CA SER A 29 -15.50 -6.02 5.91
C SER A 29 -15.93 -5.68 4.47
N GLU A 30 -15.05 -5.10 3.66
CA GLU A 30 -15.35 -4.65 2.30
C GLU A 30 -15.69 -5.82 1.38
N LEU A 31 -14.87 -6.88 1.37
CA LEU A 31 -15.12 -8.08 0.56
C LEU A 31 -16.43 -8.79 0.96
N PRO A 32 -16.69 -9.12 2.24
CA PRO A 32 -17.97 -9.70 2.64
C PRO A 32 -19.19 -8.85 2.25
N THR A 33 -19.08 -7.53 2.35
CA THR A 33 -20.15 -6.59 1.95
C THR A 33 -20.44 -6.68 0.45
N LEU A 34 -19.38 -6.71 -0.36
CA LEU A 34 -19.47 -6.87 -1.82
C LEU A 34 -20.07 -8.23 -2.20
N VAL A 35 -19.60 -9.32 -1.59
CA VAL A 35 -20.10 -10.68 -1.83
C VAL A 35 -21.57 -10.83 -1.42
N ALA A 36 -22.02 -10.10 -0.39
CA ALA A 36 -23.42 -10.05 0.02
C ALA A 36 -24.33 -9.24 -0.93
N GLY A 37 -23.79 -8.68 -2.02
CA GLY A 37 -24.54 -7.90 -3.00
C GLY A 37 -25.01 -6.54 -2.47
N ARG A 38 -24.34 -6.01 -1.42
CA ARG A 38 -24.69 -4.70 -0.85
C ARG A 38 -24.04 -3.52 -1.58
N ALA A 39 -23.07 -3.78 -2.45
CA ALA A 39 -22.39 -2.78 -3.27
C ALA A 39 -22.09 -3.40 -4.64
N ASP A 40 -22.02 -2.56 -5.68
CA ASP A 40 -21.67 -2.99 -7.05
C ASP A 40 -20.15 -3.13 -7.26
N ALA A 41 -19.36 -2.41 -6.45
CA ALA A 41 -17.91 -2.45 -6.44
C ALA A 41 -17.39 -2.14 -5.02
N GLY A 42 -16.18 -2.61 -4.70
CA GLY A 42 -15.55 -2.37 -3.41
C GLY A 42 -14.06 -2.05 -3.57
N HIS A 43 -13.56 -1.15 -2.72
CA HIS A 43 -12.13 -0.97 -2.51
C HIS A 43 -11.68 -1.97 -1.45
N VAL A 44 -10.77 -2.88 -1.82
CA VAL A 44 -10.29 -3.97 -0.95
C VAL A 44 -8.77 -3.96 -0.87
N TYR A 45 -8.23 -4.39 0.27
CA TYR A 45 -6.80 -4.56 0.49
C TYR A 45 -6.35 -5.99 0.22
N MET A 46 -5.04 -6.16 0.02
CA MET A 46 -4.40 -7.45 -0.10
C MET A 46 -4.49 -8.27 1.20
N PRO A 47 -4.87 -9.56 1.18
CA PRO A 47 -5.16 -10.43 0.02
C PRO A 47 -6.65 -10.56 -0.36
N ALA A 48 -7.55 -9.69 0.15
CA ALA A 48 -8.99 -9.80 -0.09
C ALA A 48 -9.39 -9.61 -1.57
N GLU A 49 -8.60 -8.87 -2.34
CA GLU A 49 -8.74 -8.75 -3.79
C GLU A 49 -8.60 -10.13 -4.48
N ALA A 50 -7.59 -10.90 -4.10
CA ALA A 50 -7.32 -12.21 -4.69
C ALA A 50 -8.29 -13.29 -4.14
N ILE A 51 -8.67 -13.19 -2.86
CA ILE A 51 -9.73 -14.04 -2.29
C ILE A 51 -11.03 -13.83 -3.06
N GLY A 52 -11.39 -12.57 -3.37
CA GLY A 52 -12.58 -12.26 -4.16
C GLY A 52 -12.55 -12.89 -5.56
N GLU A 53 -11.42 -12.83 -6.26
CA GLU A 53 -11.25 -13.48 -7.57
C GLU A 53 -11.37 -15.01 -7.48
N VAL A 54 -10.69 -15.63 -6.51
CA VAL A 54 -10.58 -17.09 -6.39
C VAL A 54 -11.85 -17.72 -5.83
N GLU A 55 -12.48 -17.10 -4.83
CA GLU A 55 -13.54 -17.73 -4.03
C GLU A 55 -14.93 -17.15 -4.31
N ALA A 56 -15.02 -15.93 -4.82
CA ALA A 56 -16.29 -15.24 -5.03
C ALA A 56 -16.56 -14.86 -6.50
N ASN A 57 -15.73 -15.31 -7.43
CA ASN A 57 -15.84 -15.02 -8.87
C ASN A 57 -15.96 -13.50 -9.16
N LEU A 58 -15.29 -12.69 -8.34
CA LEU A 58 -15.15 -11.26 -8.56
C LEU A 58 -14.00 -11.01 -9.54
N ARG A 59 -13.89 -9.76 -10.01
CA ARG A 59 -12.81 -9.33 -10.89
C ARG A 59 -12.22 -8.02 -10.42
N ILE A 60 -10.92 -7.86 -10.56
CA ILE A 60 -10.26 -6.57 -10.33
C ILE A 60 -10.60 -5.62 -11.47
N LEU A 61 -11.20 -4.47 -11.12
CA LEU A 61 -11.51 -3.42 -12.09
C LEU A 61 -10.31 -2.50 -12.32
N ILE A 62 -9.64 -2.09 -11.24
CA ILE A 62 -8.53 -1.13 -11.24
C ILE A 62 -7.52 -1.55 -10.17
N SER A 63 -6.23 -1.50 -10.51
CA SER A 63 -5.15 -1.58 -9.52
C SER A 63 -4.71 -0.17 -9.16
N ILE A 64 -5.06 0.29 -7.96
CA ILE A 64 -4.75 1.64 -7.50
C ILE A 64 -3.24 1.90 -7.53
N MET A 65 -2.42 0.90 -7.21
CA MET A 65 -0.96 1.01 -7.20
C MET A 65 -0.39 1.33 -8.58
N LYS A 66 -0.97 0.77 -9.65
CA LYS A 66 -0.61 1.10 -11.04
C LYS A 66 -1.02 2.51 -11.44
N GLU A 67 -2.17 2.98 -10.95
CA GLU A 67 -2.71 4.29 -11.34
C GLU A 67 -1.98 5.47 -10.66
N ILE A 68 -1.60 5.31 -9.38
CA ILE A 68 -1.05 6.43 -8.59
C ILE A 68 0.48 6.46 -8.55
N GLY A 69 1.14 5.44 -9.11
CA GLY A 69 2.59 5.33 -9.14
C GLY A 69 3.21 5.19 -7.74
N PRO A 70 4.49 5.55 -7.56
CA PRO A 70 5.21 5.41 -6.29
C PRO A 70 4.49 6.12 -5.14
N PHE A 71 3.92 5.34 -4.22
CA PHE A 71 3.04 5.85 -3.17
C PHE A 71 3.63 5.59 -1.78
N PHE A 72 3.79 6.65 -1.00
CA PHE A 72 4.25 6.57 0.39
C PHE A 72 3.05 6.34 1.33
N TYR A 73 2.73 5.07 1.61
CA TYR A 73 1.64 4.68 2.55
C TYR A 73 2.17 4.05 3.84
N THR A 74 2.86 2.91 3.70
CA THR A 74 3.38 2.14 4.84
C THR A 74 4.82 2.53 5.11
N SER A 75 5.13 2.88 6.36
CA SER A 75 6.46 3.30 6.79
C SER A 75 6.87 2.68 8.11
N PHE A 76 8.17 2.60 8.36
CA PHE A 76 8.73 2.28 9.66
C PHE A 76 9.13 3.58 10.35
N ASN A 77 8.65 3.78 11.58
CA ASN A 77 8.92 4.98 12.35
C ASN A 77 9.69 4.59 13.61
N GLY A 78 10.78 5.31 13.89
CA GLY A 78 11.59 5.14 15.09
C GLY A 78 11.54 6.40 15.94
N LEU A 79 11.61 6.25 17.27
CA LEU A 79 11.78 7.40 18.14
C LEU A 79 13.15 8.03 17.89
N GLY A 80 13.21 9.36 17.72
CA GLY A 80 14.48 10.06 17.47
C GLY A 80 15.56 9.78 18.52
N LYS A 81 15.18 9.62 19.80
CA LYS A 81 16.09 9.21 20.87
C LYS A 81 16.70 7.81 20.66
N THR A 82 15.95 6.87 20.10
CA THR A 82 16.44 5.52 19.80
C THR A 82 17.40 5.57 18.63
N ILE A 83 17.08 6.34 17.58
CA ILE A 83 17.92 6.51 16.40
C ILE A 83 19.26 7.16 16.78
N ALA A 84 19.23 8.20 17.61
CA ALA A 84 20.43 8.90 18.07
C ALA A 84 21.30 8.06 19.02
N ALA A 85 20.67 7.25 19.89
CA ALA A 85 21.39 6.43 20.86
C ALA A 85 22.06 5.20 20.23
N ASP A 86 21.43 4.59 19.22
CA ASP A 86 21.95 3.39 18.56
C ASP A 86 21.69 3.41 17.04
N PRO A 87 22.46 4.21 16.28
CA PRO A 87 22.34 4.25 14.84
C PRO A 87 22.77 2.93 14.16
N ASP A 88 23.57 2.09 14.82
CA ASP A 88 23.95 0.78 14.27
C ASP A 88 22.76 -0.18 14.28
N LEU A 89 21.97 -0.21 15.36
CA LEU A 89 20.73 -0.97 15.42
C LEU A 89 19.78 -0.57 14.28
N VAL A 90 19.60 0.73 14.05
CA VAL A 90 18.75 1.23 12.96
C VAL A 90 19.30 0.79 11.61
N GLN A 91 20.60 0.94 11.38
CA GLN A 91 21.22 0.50 10.13
C GLN A 91 21.05 -1.01 9.89
N ARG A 92 21.22 -1.84 10.93
CA ARG A 92 21.03 -3.29 10.85
C ARG A 92 19.58 -3.67 10.54
N PHE A 93 18.61 -2.99 11.15
CA PHE A 93 17.20 -3.15 10.84
C PHE A 93 16.92 -2.82 9.36
N VAL A 94 17.36 -1.64 8.90
CA VAL A 94 17.15 -1.20 7.51
C VAL A 94 17.87 -2.11 6.51
N ASN A 95 19.05 -2.64 6.85
CA ASN A 95 19.73 -3.66 6.03
C ASN A 95 18.88 -4.93 5.87
N GLY A 96 18.24 -5.38 6.95
CA GLY A 96 17.33 -6.53 6.94
C GLY A 96 16.13 -6.28 6.03
N MET A 97 15.49 -5.12 6.15
CA MET A 97 14.37 -4.72 5.29
C MET A 97 14.77 -4.60 3.81
N THR A 98 15.90 -3.97 3.51
CA THR A 98 16.42 -3.90 2.13
C THR A 98 16.67 -5.29 1.58
N LYS A 99 17.22 -6.20 2.39
CA LYS A 99 17.44 -7.59 1.98
C LYS A 99 16.11 -8.29 1.69
N SER A 100 15.07 -8.10 2.51
CA SER A 100 13.77 -8.75 2.29
C SER A 100 13.07 -8.25 1.03
N PHE A 101 13.10 -6.94 0.74
CA PHE A 101 12.55 -6.40 -0.51
C PHE A 101 13.27 -6.98 -1.72
N LYS A 102 14.61 -6.89 -1.77
CA LYS A 102 15.41 -7.45 -2.86
C LYS A 102 15.21 -8.97 -3.01
N TRP A 103 15.05 -9.69 -1.91
CA TRP A 103 14.79 -11.14 -1.92
C TRP A 103 13.42 -11.47 -2.50
N ALA A 104 12.36 -10.78 -2.09
CA ALA A 104 11.02 -11.01 -2.60
C ALA A 104 10.96 -10.78 -4.12
N HIS A 105 11.61 -9.73 -4.62
CA HIS A 105 11.71 -9.44 -6.05
C HIS A 105 12.52 -10.48 -6.82
N LYS A 106 13.68 -10.91 -6.29
CA LYS A 106 14.54 -11.90 -6.97
C LYS A 106 14.00 -13.33 -6.88
N LYS A 107 13.29 -13.65 -5.81
CA LYS A 107 12.80 -14.99 -5.46
C LYS A 107 11.35 -14.93 -4.98
N PRO A 108 10.39 -14.55 -5.85
CA PRO A 108 8.99 -14.42 -5.45
C PRO A 108 8.40 -15.72 -4.91
N GLY A 109 8.87 -16.89 -5.38
CA GLY A 109 8.45 -18.19 -4.85
C GLY A 109 8.76 -18.39 -3.36
N ASP A 110 9.88 -17.84 -2.86
CA ASP A 110 10.22 -17.90 -1.44
C ASP A 110 9.29 -16.98 -0.63
N ALA A 111 9.00 -15.79 -1.14
CA ALA A 111 8.06 -14.87 -0.50
C ALA A 111 6.64 -15.48 -0.42
N ILE A 112 6.18 -16.09 -1.51
CA ILE A 112 4.91 -16.83 -1.56
C ILE A 112 4.90 -17.96 -0.51
N ARG A 113 5.99 -18.74 -0.41
CA ARG A 113 6.09 -19.84 0.56
C ARG A 113 5.97 -19.30 1.99
N VAL A 114 6.72 -18.26 2.34
CA VAL A 114 6.64 -17.62 3.67
C VAL A 114 5.23 -17.11 3.93
N MET A 115 4.60 -16.44 2.97
CA MET A 115 3.23 -15.94 3.13
C MET A 115 2.20 -17.06 3.33
N LYS A 116 2.36 -18.23 2.68
CA LYS A 116 1.51 -19.40 2.93
C LYS A 116 1.69 -19.97 4.34
N GLU A 117 2.91 -19.95 4.86
CA GLU A 117 3.21 -20.38 6.23
C GLU A 117 2.59 -19.42 7.27
N GLU A 118 2.67 -18.11 7.03
CA GLU A 118 2.11 -17.06 7.91
C GLU A 118 0.57 -17.01 7.86
N PHE A 119 -0.04 -17.28 6.71
CA PHE A 119 -1.49 -17.21 6.51
C PHE A 119 -2.11 -18.55 6.10
N PRO A 120 -2.02 -19.61 6.94
CA PRO A 120 -2.43 -20.97 6.57
C PRO A 120 -3.94 -21.13 6.36
N LYS A 121 -4.74 -20.14 6.77
CA LYS A 121 -6.19 -20.12 6.59
C LYS A 121 -6.63 -19.45 5.29
N VAL A 122 -5.74 -18.76 4.59
CA VAL A 122 -6.03 -18.11 3.31
C VAL A 122 -5.75 -19.10 2.19
N ASN A 123 -6.60 -19.09 1.15
CA ASN A 123 -6.40 -19.95 0.00
C ASN A 123 -5.02 -19.73 -0.63
N PRO A 124 -4.22 -20.79 -0.84
CA PRO A 124 -2.85 -20.67 -1.32
C PRO A 124 -2.75 -20.03 -2.72
N VAL A 125 -3.78 -20.19 -3.56
CA VAL A 125 -3.84 -19.54 -4.88
C VAL A 125 -4.06 -18.03 -4.74
N ALA A 126 -4.91 -17.61 -3.79
CA ALA A 126 -5.10 -16.20 -3.51
C ALA A 126 -3.82 -15.55 -2.97
N ILE A 127 -3.06 -16.26 -2.13
CA ILE A 127 -1.72 -15.79 -1.67
C ILE A 127 -0.77 -15.63 -2.86
N GLU A 128 -0.68 -16.63 -3.74
CA GLU A 128 0.17 -16.57 -4.94
C GLU A 128 -0.16 -15.37 -5.82
N GLN A 129 -1.45 -15.17 -6.11
CA GLN A 129 -1.92 -14.07 -6.94
C GLN A 129 -1.66 -12.71 -6.28
N SER A 130 -1.96 -12.57 -4.99
CA SER A 130 -1.79 -11.32 -4.26
C SER A 130 -0.31 -10.93 -4.14
N VAL A 131 0.57 -11.87 -3.77
CA VAL A 131 2.01 -11.62 -3.69
C VAL A 131 2.59 -11.28 -5.07
N GLY A 132 2.22 -12.02 -6.10
CA GLY A 132 2.64 -11.74 -7.47
C GLY A 132 2.21 -10.35 -7.93
N ARG A 133 0.97 -9.96 -7.61
CA ARG A 133 0.42 -8.64 -7.93
C ARG A 133 1.10 -7.52 -7.13
N MET A 134 1.38 -7.72 -5.84
CA MET A 134 2.13 -6.74 -5.02
C MET A 134 3.50 -6.43 -5.61
N ILE A 135 4.19 -7.43 -6.14
CA ILE A 135 5.49 -7.24 -6.79
C ILE A 135 5.30 -6.56 -8.15
N ALA A 136 4.41 -7.08 -9.00
CA ALA A 136 4.22 -6.62 -10.38
C ALA A 136 3.65 -5.19 -10.48
N ASP A 137 2.80 -4.80 -9.53
CA ASP A 137 2.12 -3.50 -9.52
C ASP A 137 2.87 -2.46 -8.68
N GLY A 138 4.06 -2.81 -8.15
CA GLY A 138 4.89 -1.90 -7.36
C GLY A 138 4.40 -1.65 -5.93
N GLY A 139 3.49 -2.48 -5.43
CA GLY A 139 3.03 -2.45 -4.04
C GLY A 139 4.11 -2.81 -3.03
N TRP A 140 4.98 -3.76 -3.38
CA TRP A 140 6.23 -3.99 -2.67
C TRP A 140 7.36 -3.28 -3.42
N PRO A 141 7.93 -2.21 -2.87
CA PRO A 141 9.00 -1.49 -3.56
C PRO A 141 10.27 -2.35 -3.65
N ASP A 142 11.16 -2.03 -4.59
CA ASP A 142 12.47 -2.68 -4.73
C ASP A 142 13.41 -2.37 -3.54
N SER A 143 13.11 -1.30 -2.80
CA SER A 143 13.95 -0.73 -1.76
C SER A 143 13.10 -0.02 -0.71
N PRO A 144 13.52 0.04 0.58
CA PRO A 144 12.84 0.83 1.60
C PRO A 144 13.15 2.33 1.48
N VAL A 145 13.91 2.77 0.47
CA VAL A 145 14.15 4.19 0.21
C VAL A 145 12.83 4.85 -0.19
N ILE A 146 12.29 5.65 0.73
CA ILE A 146 11.21 6.58 0.40
C ILE A 146 11.83 7.63 -0.51
N THR A 147 11.19 7.93 -1.65
CA THR A 147 11.68 8.95 -2.57
C THR A 147 10.95 10.27 -2.35
N LYS A 148 11.62 11.40 -2.63
CA LYS A 148 10.97 12.70 -2.58
C LYS A 148 9.76 12.78 -3.53
N GLN A 149 9.84 12.12 -4.70
CA GLN A 149 8.71 12.02 -5.63
C GLN A 149 7.50 11.35 -4.98
N ALA A 150 7.68 10.20 -4.31
CA ALA A 150 6.58 9.51 -3.64
C ALA A 150 6.00 10.32 -2.47
N PHE A 151 6.84 11.09 -1.76
CA PHE A 151 6.37 12.00 -0.72
C PHE A 151 5.55 13.17 -1.29
N ASP A 152 6.07 13.85 -2.32
CA ASP A 152 5.42 15.04 -2.89
C ASP A 152 4.13 14.70 -3.65
N ALA A 153 4.19 13.68 -4.52
CA ALA A 153 3.10 13.33 -5.42
C ALA A 153 1.85 12.82 -4.68
N ASN A 154 2.05 12.23 -3.52
CA ASN A 154 1.04 11.39 -2.89
C ASN A 154 0.77 11.81 -1.45
N PHE A 155 1.80 11.79 -0.60
CA PHE A 155 1.61 12.12 0.81
C PHE A 155 1.26 13.61 0.99
N ASN A 156 2.11 14.53 0.53
CA ASN A 156 1.86 15.95 0.73
C ASN A 156 0.61 16.43 -0.01
N ASP A 157 0.39 16.00 -1.26
CA ASP A 157 -0.81 16.37 -2.02
C ASP A 157 -2.10 15.85 -1.35
N LEU A 158 -2.09 14.63 -0.81
CA LEU A 158 -3.20 14.08 -0.03
C LEU A 158 -3.43 14.88 1.25
N LEU A 159 -2.37 15.21 2.01
CA LEU A 159 -2.49 16.00 3.24
C LEU A 159 -3.07 17.39 2.96
N VAL A 160 -2.64 18.05 1.88
CA VAL A 160 -3.20 19.34 1.45
C VAL A 160 -4.68 19.21 1.09
N LYS A 161 -5.04 18.21 0.26
CA LYS A 161 -6.43 17.96 -0.15
C LYS A 161 -7.36 17.65 1.03
N THR A 162 -6.86 16.89 2.00
CA THR A 162 -7.60 16.51 3.22
C THR A 162 -7.51 17.55 4.33
N LYS A 163 -6.79 18.66 4.12
CA LYS A 163 -6.53 19.72 5.11
C LYS A 163 -5.92 19.16 6.40
N HIS A 164 -5.12 18.11 6.29
CA HIS A 164 -4.45 17.51 7.45
C HIS A 164 -3.42 18.50 8.03
N PRO A 165 -3.26 18.59 9.37
CA PRO A 165 -2.35 19.55 10.00
C PRO A 165 -0.88 19.41 9.59
N ALA A 166 -0.46 18.23 9.15
CA ALA A 166 0.89 17.96 8.66
C ALA A 166 1.13 18.42 7.20
N ALA A 167 0.12 18.98 6.52
CA ALA A 167 0.28 19.51 5.17
C ALA A 167 1.39 20.57 5.12
N GLY A 168 2.31 20.44 4.17
CA GLY A 168 3.47 21.34 4.05
C GLY A 168 4.67 20.97 4.93
N ALA A 169 4.64 19.84 5.65
CA ALA A 169 5.84 19.30 6.27
C ALA A 169 6.93 19.05 5.22
N LYS A 170 8.18 19.39 5.54
CA LYS A 170 9.29 19.15 4.64
C LYS A 170 9.65 17.67 4.65
N TYR A 171 10.09 17.19 3.50
CA TYR A 171 10.52 15.81 3.32
C TYR A 171 11.62 15.43 4.32
N GLU A 172 12.60 16.31 4.47
CA GLU A 172 13.79 16.13 5.29
C GLU A 172 13.48 16.14 6.80
N ASP A 173 12.33 16.69 7.19
CA ASP A 173 11.88 16.70 8.60
C ASP A 173 11.22 15.36 9.00
N LEU A 174 10.74 14.59 8.01
CA LEU A 174 9.96 13.37 8.24
C LEU A 174 10.65 12.09 7.76
N VAL A 175 11.61 12.21 6.84
CA VAL A 175 12.23 11.07 6.17
C VAL A 175 13.74 11.10 6.34
N MET A 176 14.29 10.05 6.94
CA MET A 176 15.73 9.80 7.03
C MET A 176 16.11 8.74 6.00
N THR A 177 16.70 9.15 4.87
CA THR A 177 17.04 8.22 3.78
C THR A 177 18.42 7.60 3.93
N GLU A 178 19.29 8.14 4.78
CA GLU A 178 20.72 7.80 4.79
C GLU A 178 20.94 6.31 5.08
N PHE A 179 20.18 5.75 6.04
CA PHE A 179 20.23 4.33 6.35
C PHE A 179 19.77 3.46 5.18
N ALA A 180 18.70 3.87 4.50
CA ALA A 180 18.08 3.14 3.41
C ALA A 180 18.92 3.23 2.13
N GLU A 181 19.47 4.39 1.80
CA GLU A 181 20.37 4.61 0.66
C GLU A 181 21.65 3.80 0.82
N LYS A 182 22.26 3.85 2.01
CA LYS A 182 23.44 3.04 2.33
C LYS A 182 23.13 1.55 2.18
N ALA A 183 22.03 1.07 2.77
CA ALA A 183 21.61 -0.32 2.64
C ALA A 183 21.37 -0.69 1.16
N ASN A 184 20.72 0.17 0.39
CA ASN A 184 20.41 -0.08 -1.01
C ASN A 184 21.67 -0.22 -1.88
N ALA A 185 22.70 0.58 -1.58
CA ALA A 185 24.00 0.54 -2.26
C ALA A 185 24.84 -0.69 -1.89
N THR A 186 24.74 -1.21 -0.65
CA THR A 186 25.66 -2.26 -0.17
C THR A 186 25.04 -3.66 -0.09
N ILE A 187 23.73 -3.78 0.13
CA ILE A 187 23.07 -5.07 0.35
C ILE A 187 22.71 -5.71 -0.99
N THR A 188 23.14 -6.95 -1.19
CA THR A 188 22.82 -7.77 -2.36
C THR A 188 22.12 -9.06 -1.94
N VAL A 189 21.39 -9.66 -2.90
CA VAL A 189 20.65 -10.92 -2.78
C VAL A 189 20.89 -11.74 -4.03
#